data_AF-H8LLP9-F1
#
_entry.id   AF-H8LLP9-F1
#
_cell.length_a   1.000
_cell.length_b   1.000
_cell.length_c   1.000
_cell.angle_alpha   90.00
_cell.angle_beta   90.00
_cell.angle_gamma   90.00
#
_symmetry.space_group_name_H-M   'P 1'
#
loop_
_entity.id
_entity.type
_entity.pdbx_description
1 polymer ?
#
loop_
_entity_poly.entity_id
_entity_poly.type
_entity_poly.pdbx_seq_one_letter_code
_entity_poly.pdbx_strand_id
1 'polypeptide(L)'
;MNNAEPSITFKLDIITVYNTLNILSESNIRNFRKNFSGLDVVEMDKNFSSIPTVGAAIEVMHYIFGHLNSEKSTVSSKKVTEIKHSLIHKLMPNYPYESYTNHELLKNYEIIQRPGFFEYQLDGELIKWMPDKIISIPPDTLTKIQIMSLAFQCSIFNRHNEAAKEIFKCIIAAINLYFNYFAKEVEQYSKCAEYLLPVLKLIEPESKLKMTQALVPYIKSSLDLSGQFSDLLMENKNFEGVKTLLEESIFSLNTHTENQVLAQWYYRTGRVYEETGSYDMSTKCYEHAFVLLPTHPTAAYHL
;
A
#
# COMPACT_ATOMS: atom_id res chain seq x y z
N MET A 1 -44.35 -3.20 1.12
CA MET A 1 -43.43 -2.44 0.27
C MET A 1 -42.03 -2.78 0.73
N ASN A 2 -41.31 -3.54 -0.09
CA ASN A 2 -39.92 -3.91 0.17
C ASN A 2 -39.07 -2.65 0.02
N ASN A 3 -38.54 -2.15 1.13
CA ASN A 3 -37.49 -1.15 1.11
C ASN A 3 -36.24 -1.86 0.59
N ALA A 4 -36.00 -1.75 -0.72
CA ALA A 4 -34.72 -2.08 -1.31
C ALA A 4 -33.69 -1.14 -0.66
N GLU A 5 -32.87 -1.68 0.26
CA GLU A 5 -31.64 -1.02 0.69
C GLU A 5 -30.85 -0.66 -0.58
N PRO A 6 -30.31 0.57 -0.69
CA PRO A 6 -29.49 0.91 -1.84
C PRO A 6 -28.26 0.00 -1.78
N SER A 7 -28.17 -0.97 -2.69
CA SER A 7 -26.91 -1.64 -2.96
C SER A 7 -25.96 -0.54 -3.41
N ILE A 8 -25.04 -0.14 -2.53
CA ILE A 8 -23.92 0.72 -2.89
C ILE A 8 -23.11 -0.08 -3.89
N THR A 9 -23.49 0.02 -5.16
CA THR A 9 -22.76 -0.61 -6.25
C THR A 9 -21.50 0.20 -6.35
N PHE A 10 -20.38 -0.37 -5.90
CA PHE A 10 -19.06 0.21 -6.08
C PHE A 10 -18.76 0.19 -7.58
N LYS A 11 -19.29 1.18 -8.30
CA LYS A 11 -18.81 1.55 -9.62
C LYS A 11 -17.60 2.47 -9.43
N LEU A 12 -16.52 1.96 -8.86
CA LEU A 12 -15.24 2.40 -9.39
C LEU A 12 -15.28 1.93 -10.83
N ASP A 13 -15.56 2.85 -11.75
CA ASP A 13 -15.33 2.62 -13.17
C ASP A 13 -13.81 2.65 -13.42
N ILE A 14 -13.09 1.80 -12.69
CA ILE A 14 -11.63 1.64 -12.70
C ILE A 14 -11.15 1.33 -14.12
N ILE A 15 -12.02 0.75 -14.95
CA ILE A 15 -11.77 0.53 -16.38
C ILE A 15 -11.37 1.86 -17.05
N THR A 16 -11.93 3.00 -16.61
CA THR A 16 -11.53 4.33 -17.08
C THR A 16 -10.22 4.86 -16.48
N VAL A 17 -9.79 4.39 -15.30
CA VAL A 17 -8.47 4.70 -14.70
C VAL A 17 -7.36 3.98 -15.47
N TYR A 18 -7.67 2.79 -16.02
CA TYR A 18 -6.76 1.87 -16.67
C TYR A 18 -6.25 2.32 -18.05
N ASN A 19 -6.94 3.24 -18.71
CA ASN A 19 -6.62 3.68 -20.07
C ASN A 19 -5.46 4.70 -20.14
N THR A 20 -4.83 5.05 -19.02
CA THR A 20 -3.65 5.92 -19.02
C THR A 20 -2.40 5.10 -19.36
N LEU A 21 -1.76 5.40 -20.49
CA LEU A 21 -0.54 4.75 -21.00
C LEU A 21 0.63 4.76 -20.02
N ASN A 22 0.65 5.69 -19.07
CA ASN A 22 1.65 5.76 -18.02
C ASN A 22 0.96 5.80 -16.65
N ILE A 23 1.03 4.69 -15.90
CA ILE A 23 0.42 4.57 -14.57
C ILE A 23 1.37 5.08 -13.48
N LEU A 24 2.68 5.05 -13.72
CA LEU A 24 3.72 5.24 -12.71
C LEU A 24 4.36 6.63 -12.79
N SER A 25 4.41 7.35 -11.67
CA SER A 25 5.00 8.69 -11.59
C SER A 25 6.53 8.63 -11.40
N GLU A 26 7.29 9.04 -12.42
CA GLU A 26 8.76 8.99 -12.37
C GLU A 26 9.38 9.84 -11.25
N SER A 27 8.84 11.03 -11.01
CA SER A 27 9.31 11.94 -9.96
C SER A 27 9.07 11.35 -8.57
N ASN A 28 7.87 10.82 -8.32
CA ASN A 28 7.51 10.21 -7.05
C ASN A 28 8.32 8.94 -6.80
N ILE A 29 8.52 8.11 -7.83
CA ILE A 29 9.37 6.91 -7.75
C ILE A 29 10.81 7.26 -7.40
N ARG A 30 11.36 8.32 -8.00
CA ARG A 30 12.73 8.77 -7.69
C ARG A 30 12.85 9.21 -6.23
N ASN A 31 11.86 9.94 -5.71
CA ASN A 31 11.85 10.37 -4.32
C ASN A 31 11.67 9.19 -3.36
N PHE A 32 10.73 8.29 -3.67
CA PHE A 32 10.48 7.07 -2.93
C PHE A 32 11.74 6.23 -2.77
N ARG A 33 12.46 5.95 -3.84
CA ARG A 33 13.72 5.17 -3.79
C ARG A 33 14.79 5.78 -2.89
N LYS A 34 14.81 7.10 -2.70
CA LYS A 34 15.78 7.79 -1.82
C LYS A 34 15.41 7.67 -0.35
N ASN A 35 14.12 7.71 -0.04
CA ASN A 35 13.62 7.84 1.33
C ASN A 35 13.01 6.54 1.88
N PHE A 36 12.98 5.48 1.08
CA PHE A 36 12.37 4.22 1.48
C PHE A 36 13.13 3.59 2.66
N SER A 37 12.43 3.40 3.78
CA SER A 37 13.01 2.93 5.05
C SER A 37 12.98 1.42 5.23
N GLY A 38 12.35 0.66 4.33
CA GLY A 38 12.25 -0.80 4.40
C GLY A 38 10.81 -1.32 4.45
N LEU A 39 10.65 -2.65 4.46
CA LEU A 39 9.34 -3.34 4.47
C LEU A 39 9.23 -4.24 5.69
N ASP A 40 8.00 -4.56 6.07
CA ASP A 40 7.71 -5.59 7.07
C ASP A 40 7.99 -6.98 6.48
N VAL A 41 9.24 -7.43 6.61
CA VAL A 41 9.71 -8.70 6.06
C VAL A 41 8.96 -9.90 6.64
N VAL A 42 8.52 -9.83 7.90
CA VAL A 42 7.82 -10.94 8.57
C VAL A 42 6.43 -11.11 7.97
N GLU A 43 5.70 -10.01 7.78
CA GLU A 43 4.36 -10.08 7.18
C GLU A 43 4.43 -10.49 5.70
N MET A 44 5.46 -10.04 4.98
CA MET A 44 5.70 -10.46 3.59
C MET A 44 6.01 -11.95 3.46
N ASP A 45 6.87 -12.50 4.32
CA ASP A 45 7.14 -13.94 4.34
C ASP A 45 5.84 -14.73 4.58
N LYS A 46 5.10 -14.40 5.65
CA LYS A 46 3.89 -15.12 6.06
C LYS A 46 2.90 -15.31 4.92
N ASN A 47 2.72 -14.31 4.07
CA ASN A 47 1.69 -14.29 3.04
C ASN A 47 2.25 -14.27 1.61
N PHE A 48 3.54 -14.59 1.41
CA PHE A 48 4.23 -14.54 0.13
C PHE A 48 3.49 -15.23 -1.02
N SER A 49 2.78 -16.33 -0.73
CA SER A 49 1.94 -17.08 -1.66
C SER A 49 0.81 -16.27 -2.32
N SER A 50 0.52 -15.08 -1.80
CA SER A 50 -0.51 -14.18 -2.31
C SER A 50 -0.06 -13.32 -3.49
N ILE A 51 1.24 -13.31 -3.80
CA ILE A 51 1.79 -12.49 -4.87
C ILE A 51 1.31 -13.05 -6.21
N PRO A 52 0.66 -12.26 -7.07
CA PRO A 52 -0.10 -12.78 -8.20
C PRO A 52 0.77 -13.31 -9.36
N THR A 53 2.00 -12.81 -9.50
CA THR A 53 2.89 -13.18 -10.60
C THR A 53 4.22 -13.69 -10.09
N VAL A 54 4.79 -14.66 -10.80
CA VAL A 54 6.09 -15.25 -10.45
C VAL A 54 7.22 -14.23 -10.49
N GLY A 55 7.21 -13.32 -11.47
CA GLY A 55 8.22 -12.25 -11.58
C GLY A 55 8.22 -11.35 -10.34
N ALA A 56 7.05 -10.87 -9.93
CA ALA A 56 6.90 -10.08 -8.71
C ALA A 56 7.36 -10.85 -7.47
N ALA A 57 7.00 -12.13 -7.37
CA ALA A 57 7.39 -12.97 -6.23
C ALA A 57 8.92 -13.12 -6.14
N ILE A 58 9.59 -13.35 -7.28
CA ILE A 58 11.06 -13.45 -7.35
C ILE A 58 11.72 -12.13 -6.96
N GLU A 59 11.21 -10.99 -7.46
CA GLU A 59 11.75 -9.66 -7.14
C GLU A 59 11.60 -9.32 -5.66
N VAL A 60 10.43 -9.60 -5.09
CA VAL A 60 10.17 -9.46 -3.65
C VAL A 60 11.13 -10.31 -2.85
N MET A 61 11.27 -11.59 -3.21
CA MET A 61 12.20 -12.51 -2.53
C MET A 61 13.64 -11.99 -2.63
N HIS A 62 14.08 -11.54 -3.80
CA HIS A 62 15.41 -10.99 -4.01
C HIS A 62 15.67 -9.74 -3.15
N TYR A 63 14.69 -8.82 -3.07
CA TYR A 63 14.77 -7.66 -2.19
C TYR A 63 14.89 -8.07 -0.71
N ILE A 64 14.01 -8.96 -0.26
CA ILE A 64 14.00 -9.44 1.13
C ILE A 64 15.36 -10.06 1.48
N PHE A 65 15.94 -10.85 0.58
CA PHE A 65 17.25 -11.47 0.80
C PHE A 65 18.35 -10.41 0.91
N GLY A 66 18.34 -9.40 0.03
CA GLY A 66 19.26 -8.27 0.11
C GLY A 66 19.11 -7.49 1.42
N HIS A 67 17.89 -7.25 1.87
CA HIS A 67 17.61 -6.55 3.12
C HIS A 67 18.08 -7.36 4.35
N LEU A 68 17.77 -8.65 4.39
CA LEU A 68 18.17 -9.56 5.48
C LEU A 68 19.70 -9.75 5.56
N ASN A 69 20.41 -9.63 4.43
CA ASN A 69 21.87 -9.69 4.38
C ASN A 69 22.54 -8.35 4.73
N SER A 70 21.78 -7.26 4.89
CA SER A 70 22.34 -5.93 5.17
C SER A 70 22.60 -5.73 6.66
N GLU A 71 23.62 -4.94 7.00
CA GLU A 71 23.94 -4.54 8.38
C GLU A 71 22.80 -3.78 9.08
N LYS A 72 21.82 -3.30 8.30
CA LYS A 72 20.64 -2.58 8.79
C LYS A 72 19.51 -3.52 9.23
N SER A 73 19.64 -4.83 9.00
CA SER A 73 18.61 -5.77 9.43
C SER A 73 18.59 -5.88 10.96
N THR A 74 17.42 -5.70 11.56
CA THR A 74 17.18 -5.94 12.99
C THR A 74 16.80 -7.39 13.29
N VAL A 75 16.73 -8.25 12.26
CA VAL A 75 16.33 -9.65 12.36
C VAL A 75 17.51 -10.50 12.80
N SER A 76 17.33 -11.35 13.82
CA SER A 76 18.38 -12.26 14.28
C SER A 76 18.87 -13.21 13.16
N SER A 77 20.14 -13.60 13.18
CA SER A 77 20.74 -14.47 12.14
C SER A 77 19.98 -15.78 11.94
N LYS A 78 19.55 -16.43 13.02
CA LYS A 78 18.72 -17.65 12.94
C LYS A 78 17.42 -17.38 12.18
N LYS A 79 16.77 -16.25 12.47
CA LYS A 79 15.49 -15.89 11.85
C LYS A 79 15.66 -15.47 10.39
N VAL A 80 16.79 -14.87 10.02
CA VAL A 80 17.17 -14.58 8.63
C VAL A 80 17.17 -15.87 7.80
N THR A 81 17.89 -16.90 8.26
CA THR A 81 17.96 -18.19 7.57
C THR A 81 16.57 -18.83 7.44
N GLU A 82 15.79 -18.87 8.53
CA GLU A 82 14.40 -19.38 8.51
C GLU A 82 13.54 -18.70 7.44
N ILE A 83 13.59 -17.36 7.35
CA ILE A 83 12.80 -16.59 6.38
C ILE A 83 13.26 -16.90 4.95
N LYS A 84 14.57 -16.96 4.68
CA LYS A 84 15.07 -17.27 3.33
C LYS A 84 14.59 -18.64 2.84
N HIS A 85 14.71 -19.67 3.68
CA HIS A 85 14.19 -21.00 3.35
C HIS A 85 12.68 -20.97 3.13
N SER A 86 11.95 -20.31 4.03
CA SER A 86 10.49 -20.19 3.96
C SER A 86 10.03 -19.56 2.64
N LEU A 87 10.70 -18.49 2.19
CA LEU A 87 10.37 -17.83 0.92
C LEU A 87 10.63 -18.72 -0.30
N ILE A 88 11.77 -19.43 -0.35
CA ILE A 88 12.05 -20.38 -1.45
C ILE A 88 11.02 -21.52 -1.46
N HIS A 89 10.71 -22.08 -0.29
CA HIS A 89 9.73 -23.15 -0.13
C HIS A 89 8.30 -22.71 -0.48
N LYS A 90 8.00 -21.41 -0.39
CA LYS A 90 6.73 -20.84 -0.88
C LYS A 90 6.80 -20.55 -2.37
N LEU A 91 7.93 -20.11 -2.92
CA LEU A 91 8.06 -19.85 -4.36
C LEU A 91 7.85 -21.14 -5.18
N MET A 92 8.56 -22.21 -4.85
CA MET A 92 8.63 -23.42 -5.68
C MET A 92 7.28 -24.11 -5.97
N PRO A 93 6.41 -24.35 -4.97
CA PRO A 93 5.12 -25.01 -5.18
C PRO A 93 4.02 -24.05 -5.67
N ASN A 94 4.16 -22.74 -5.49
CA ASN A 94 3.13 -21.77 -5.85
C ASN A 94 3.13 -21.38 -7.32
N TYR A 95 4.25 -21.59 -8.02
CA TYR A 95 4.39 -21.24 -9.44
C TYR A 95 4.90 -22.44 -10.26
N PRO A 96 4.54 -22.54 -11.55
CA PRO A 96 5.08 -23.58 -12.43
C PRO A 96 6.62 -23.50 -12.50
N TYR A 97 7.31 -24.63 -12.43
CA TYR A 97 8.77 -24.67 -12.40
C TYR A 97 9.42 -24.00 -13.62
N GLU A 98 8.82 -24.20 -14.80
CA GLU A 98 9.28 -23.62 -16.06
C GLU A 98 9.21 -22.09 -16.06
N SER A 99 8.37 -21.50 -15.20
CA SER A 99 8.19 -20.04 -15.13
C SER A 99 9.31 -19.32 -14.39
N TYR A 100 10.15 -20.04 -13.62
CA TYR A 100 11.25 -19.43 -12.85
C TYR A 100 12.61 -20.11 -13.00
N THR A 101 12.69 -21.32 -13.56
CA THR A 101 13.96 -22.07 -13.65
C THR A 101 15.11 -21.32 -14.33
N ASN A 102 14.81 -20.47 -15.32
CA ASN A 102 15.81 -19.68 -16.06
C ASN A 102 15.89 -18.21 -15.60
N HIS A 103 15.22 -17.84 -14.51
CA HIS A 103 15.13 -16.44 -14.09
C HIS A 103 16.48 -15.94 -13.55
N GLU A 104 16.93 -14.77 -14.01
CA GLU A 104 18.28 -14.27 -13.71
C GLU A 104 18.56 -14.09 -12.21
N LEU A 105 17.59 -13.53 -11.48
CA LEU A 105 17.68 -13.33 -10.04
C LEU A 105 17.73 -14.62 -9.22
N LEU A 106 17.46 -15.78 -9.83
CA LEU A 106 17.49 -17.08 -9.18
C LEU A 106 18.70 -17.94 -9.54
N LYS A 107 19.53 -17.50 -10.51
CA LYS A 107 20.66 -18.29 -11.03
C LYS A 107 21.59 -18.80 -9.91
N ASN A 108 21.81 -17.99 -8.88
CA ASN A 108 22.70 -18.33 -7.76
C ASN A 108 22.15 -19.41 -6.80
N TYR A 109 20.86 -19.75 -6.89
CA TYR A 109 20.25 -20.77 -6.04
C TYR A 109 20.18 -22.14 -6.71
N GLU A 110 20.54 -22.26 -7.99
CA GLU A 110 20.61 -23.54 -8.71
C GLU A 110 19.40 -24.46 -8.46
N ILE A 111 18.19 -23.91 -8.54
CA ILE A 111 16.96 -24.64 -8.21
C ILE A 111 16.68 -25.71 -9.27
N ILE A 112 16.61 -26.97 -8.85
CA ILE A 112 16.33 -28.13 -9.70
C ILE A 112 15.11 -28.87 -9.17
N GLN A 113 14.10 -29.06 -10.03
CA GLN A 113 12.97 -29.93 -9.73
C GLN A 113 13.31 -31.40 -10.04
N ARG A 114 13.07 -32.29 -9.07
CA ARG A 114 13.20 -33.74 -9.19
C ARG A 114 11.83 -34.41 -8.94
N PRO A 115 11.64 -35.68 -9.33
CA PRO A 115 10.44 -36.41 -8.95
C PRO A 115 10.26 -36.46 -7.42
N GLY A 116 9.28 -35.71 -6.91
CA GLY A 116 8.90 -35.69 -5.50
C GLY A 116 9.66 -34.71 -4.58
N PHE A 117 10.68 -33.99 -5.08
CA PHE A 117 11.46 -33.04 -4.27
C PHE A 117 12.17 -31.97 -5.12
N PHE A 118 12.71 -30.96 -4.46
CA PHE A 118 13.54 -29.92 -5.04
C PHE A 118 14.96 -29.95 -4.45
N GLU A 119 15.95 -29.63 -5.28
CA GLU A 119 17.34 -29.39 -4.87
C GLU A 119 17.65 -27.90 -5.12
N TYR A 120 18.30 -27.22 -4.18
CA TYR A 120 18.72 -25.83 -4.36
C TYR A 120 19.90 -25.47 -3.45
N GLN A 121 20.62 -24.42 -3.79
CA GLN A 121 21.69 -23.81 -3.00
C GLN A 121 21.15 -22.61 -2.23
N LEU A 122 21.48 -22.50 -0.94
CA LEU A 122 21.20 -21.30 -0.15
C LEU A 122 22.30 -21.11 0.88
N ASP A 123 22.84 -19.88 0.96
CA ASP A 123 23.91 -19.51 1.91
C ASP A 123 25.11 -20.48 1.92
N GLY A 124 25.41 -21.11 0.77
CA GLY A 124 26.52 -22.04 0.58
C GLY A 124 26.21 -23.51 0.88
N GLU A 125 24.97 -23.83 1.24
CA GLU A 125 24.52 -25.19 1.54
C GLU A 125 23.61 -25.75 0.44
N LEU A 126 23.85 -27.01 0.05
CA LEU A 126 22.96 -27.77 -0.82
C LEU A 126 21.81 -28.34 0.01
N ILE A 127 20.59 -27.94 -0.33
CA ILE A 127 19.36 -28.33 0.36
C ILE A 127 18.54 -29.25 -0.54
N LYS A 128 18.03 -30.33 0.06
CA LYS A 128 17.05 -31.21 -0.55
C LYS A 128 15.75 -31.08 0.22
N TRP A 129 14.71 -30.59 -0.44
CA TRP A 129 13.44 -30.31 0.20
C TRP A 129 12.29 -31.01 -0.49
N MET A 130 11.50 -31.75 0.29
CA MET A 130 10.25 -32.33 -0.17
C MET A 130 9.11 -31.38 0.17
N PRO A 131 8.29 -30.97 -0.79
CA PRO A 131 7.10 -30.17 -0.50
C PRO A 131 6.18 -30.93 0.43
N ASP A 132 5.98 -30.40 1.62
CA ASP A 132 4.93 -30.90 2.50
C ASP A 132 3.57 -30.71 1.82
N LYS A 133 2.63 -31.64 2.06
CA LYS A 133 1.21 -31.42 1.75
C LYS A 133 0.62 -30.38 2.71
N ILE A 134 1.12 -29.15 2.67
CA ILE A 134 0.58 -28.05 3.47
C ILE A 134 -0.69 -27.58 2.77
N ILE A 135 -1.83 -27.79 3.42
CA ILE A 135 -3.08 -27.10 3.07
C ILE A 135 -2.87 -25.64 3.47
N SER A 136 -2.32 -24.84 2.55
CA SER A 136 -2.23 -23.40 2.74
C SER A 136 -3.65 -22.84 2.77
N ILE A 137 -4.09 -22.35 3.92
CA ILE A 137 -5.34 -21.58 3.99
C ILE A 137 -5.10 -20.31 3.17
N PRO A 138 -5.85 -20.07 2.09
CA PRO A 138 -5.67 -18.86 1.32
C PRO A 138 -5.99 -17.65 2.21
N PRO A 139 -5.14 -16.62 2.22
CA PRO A 139 -5.40 -15.43 3.02
C PRO A 139 -6.68 -14.74 2.56
N ASP A 140 -7.30 -13.99 3.46
CA ASP A 140 -8.45 -13.17 3.14
C ASP A 140 -8.08 -12.06 2.13
N THR A 141 -9.09 -11.46 1.50
CA THR A 141 -8.90 -10.47 0.43
C THR A 141 -8.14 -9.23 0.91
N LEU A 142 -8.34 -8.79 2.16
CA LEU A 142 -7.69 -7.61 2.70
C LEU A 142 -6.19 -7.86 2.91
N THR A 143 -5.83 -9.03 3.47
CA THR A 143 -4.44 -9.50 3.57
C THR A 143 -3.79 -9.60 2.18
N LYS A 144 -4.50 -10.10 1.16
CA LYS A 144 -3.98 -10.13 -0.23
C LYS A 144 -3.67 -8.73 -0.75
N ILE A 145 -4.56 -7.75 -0.53
CA ILE A 145 -4.37 -6.36 -0.96
C ILE A 145 -3.13 -5.75 -0.28
N GLN A 146 -2.96 -5.98 1.03
CA GLN A 146 -1.79 -5.53 1.77
C GLN A 146 -0.49 -6.04 1.14
N ILE A 147 -0.42 -7.34 0.89
CA ILE A 147 0.79 -7.99 0.38
C ILE A 147 1.10 -7.58 -1.05
N MET A 148 0.08 -7.45 -1.90
CA MET A 148 0.27 -6.91 -3.24
C MET A 148 0.76 -5.46 -3.20
N SER A 149 0.30 -4.64 -2.24
CA SER A 149 0.78 -3.26 -2.08
C SER A 149 2.26 -3.21 -1.67
N LEU A 150 2.71 -4.11 -0.78
CA LEU A 150 4.13 -4.26 -0.43
C LEU A 150 4.96 -4.79 -1.61
N ALA A 151 4.43 -5.76 -2.37
CA ALA A 151 5.08 -6.29 -3.55
C ALA A 151 5.24 -5.22 -4.65
N PHE A 152 4.21 -4.39 -4.85
CA PHE A 152 4.27 -3.23 -5.74
C PHE A 152 5.42 -2.29 -5.37
N GLN A 153 5.54 -1.94 -4.08
CA GLN A 153 6.64 -1.11 -3.59
C GLN A 153 8.01 -1.76 -3.81
N CYS A 154 8.15 -3.08 -3.63
CA CYS A 154 9.38 -3.81 -3.95
C CYS A 154 9.77 -3.68 -5.42
N SER A 155 8.83 -3.96 -6.33
CA SER A 155 9.08 -3.89 -7.77
C SER A 155 9.48 -2.46 -8.19
N ILE A 156 8.85 -1.43 -7.62
CA ILE A 156 9.25 -0.04 -7.82
C ILE A 156 10.67 0.21 -7.31
N PHE A 157 11.01 -0.25 -6.11
CA PHE A 157 12.34 -0.08 -5.53
C PHE A 157 13.43 -0.72 -6.40
N ASN A 158 13.19 -1.94 -6.87
CA ASN A 158 14.10 -2.73 -7.70
C ASN A 158 14.11 -2.36 -9.20
N ARG A 159 13.38 -1.33 -9.61
CA ARG A 159 13.31 -0.85 -11.02
C ARG A 159 12.61 -1.81 -11.99
N HIS A 160 11.74 -2.67 -11.49
CA HIS A 160 10.91 -3.56 -12.29
C HIS A 160 9.53 -2.95 -12.53
N ASN A 161 9.48 -1.91 -13.36
CA ASN A 161 8.27 -1.13 -13.58
C ASN A 161 7.13 -1.95 -14.23
N GLU A 162 7.44 -2.93 -15.09
CA GLU A 162 6.41 -3.77 -15.71
C GLU A 162 5.76 -4.73 -14.69
N ALA A 163 6.55 -5.35 -13.80
CA ALA A 163 6.01 -6.14 -12.69
C ALA A 163 5.15 -5.28 -11.77
N ALA A 164 5.60 -4.06 -11.44
CA ALA A 164 4.81 -3.11 -10.65
C ALA A 164 3.48 -2.76 -11.32
N LYS A 165 3.46 -2.54 -12.64
CA LYS A 165 2.20 -2.33 -13.39
C LYS A 165 1.27 -3.54 -13.29
N GLU A 166 1.77 -4.76 -13.47
CA GLU A 166 0.95 -5.97 -13.33
C GLU A 166 0.38 -6.15 -11.92
N ILE A 167 1.21 -5.94 -10.88
CA ILE A 167 0.75 -6.01 -9.50
C ILE A 167 -0.31 -4.94 -9.23
N PHE A 168 -0.11 -3.71 -9.73
CA PHE A 168 -1.09 -2.64 -9.59
C PHE A 168 -2.45 -3.06 -10.15
N LYS A 169 -2.49 -3.64 -11.35
CA LYS A 169 -3.72 -4.16 -11.96
C LYS A 169 -4.43 -5.17 -11.05
N CYS A 170 -3.68 -6.07 -10.43
CA CYS A 170 -4.21 -7.05 -9.47
C CYS A 170 -4.75 -6.40 -8.18
N ILE A 171 -4.04 -5.40 -7.62
CA ILE A 171 -4.50 -4.63 -6.45
C ILE A 171 -5.86 -4.01 -6.74
N ILE A 172 -5.94 -3.32 -7.87
CA ILE A 172 -7.13 -2.61 -8.34
C ILE A 172 -8.31 -3.58 -8.53
N ALA A 173 -8.08 -4.74 -9.14
CA ALA A 173 -9.11 -5.76 -9.30
C ALA A 173 -9.58 -6.33 -7.94
N ALA A 174 -8.65 -6.60 -7.02
CA ALA A 174 -8.97 -7.11 -5.69
C ALA A 174 -9.76 -6.10 -4.85
N ILE A 175 -9.41 -4.82 -4.94
CA ILE A 175 -10.14 -3.72 -4.28
C ILE A 175 -11.55 -3.61 -4.85
N ASN A 176 -11.70 -3.63 -6.17
CA ASN A 176 -13.02 -3.64 -6.80
C ASN A 176 -13.91 -4.77 -6.29
N LEU A 177 -13.36 -5.99 -6.19
CA LEU A 177 -14.09 -7.12 -5.63
C LEU A 177 -14.41 -6.86 -4.15
N TYR A 178 -13.42 -6.43 -3.37
CA TYR A 178 -13.58 -6.19 -1.94
C TYR A 178 -14.73 -5.22 -1.65
N PHE A 179 -14.74 -4.06 -2.28
CA PHE A 179 -15.78 -3.07 -2.05
C PHE A 179 -17.16 -3.48 -2.58
N ASN A 180 -17.24 -4.30 -3.62
CA ASN A 180 -18.51 -4.82 -4.13
C ASN A 180 -19.10 -5.94 -3.26
N TYR A 181 -18.27 -6.72 -2.56
CA TYR A 181 -18.72 -7.86 -1.75
C TYR A 181 -18.86 -7.56 -0.26
N PHE A 182 -18.07 -6.64 0.30
CA PHE A 182 -18.03 -6.35 1.74
C PHE A 182 -18.80 -5.07 2.08
N ALA A 183 -20.11 -5.06 1.83
CA ALA A 183 -20.93 -3.84 1.84
C ALA A 183 -21.24 -3.21 3.23
N LYS A 184 -20.78 -3.74 4.38
CA LYS A 184 -21.41 -3.39 5.69
C LYS A 184 -20.49 -3.04 6.87
N GLU A 185 -19.17 -2.98 6.73
CA GLU A 185 -18.27 -2.65 7.86
C GLU A 185 -17.34 -1.47 7.55
N VAL A 186 -17.61 -0.30 8.14
CA VAL A 186 -16.84 0.94 7.93
C VAL A 186 -15.35 0.79 8.26
N GLU A 187 -15.01 -0.02 9.28
CA GLU A 187 -13.63 -0.27 9.71
C GLU A 187 -12.81 -1.02 8.64
N GLN A 188 -13.47 -1.91 7.89
CA GLN A 188 -12.83 -2.74 6.87
C GLN A 188 -12.39 -1.93 5.64
N TYR A 189 -13.16 -0.90 5.27
CA TYR A 189 -12.77 0.00 4.17
C TYR A 189 -11.60 0.91 4.53
N SER A 190 -11.51 1.34 5.79
CA SER A 190 -10.40 2.18 6.26
C SER A 190 -9.07 1.46 6.11
N LYS A 191 -8.98 0.19 6.56
CA LYS A 191 -7.77 -0.65 6.39
C LYS A 191 -7.41 -0.85 4.92
N CYS A 192 -8.39 -1.05 4.05
CA CYS A 192 -8.13 -1.19 2.62
C CYS A 192 -7.54 0.11 2.01
N ALA A 193 -8.07 1.27 2.40
CA ALA A 193 -7.53 2.57 1.98
C ALA A 193 -6.12 2.85 2.54
N GLU A 194 -5.83 2.42 3.77
CA GLU A 194 -4.49 2.50 4.37
C GLU A 194 -3.46 1.73 3.54
N TYR A 195 -3.78 0.50 3.11
CA TYR A 195 -2.87 -0.30 2.28
C TYR A 195 -2.67 0.26 0.88
N LEU A 196 -3.68 0.94 0.34
CA LEU A 196 -3.61 1.54 -0.98
C LEU A 196 -2.85 2.86 -0.98
N LEU A 197 -2.79 3.58 0.14
CA LEU A 197 -2.17 4.90 0.23
C LEU A 197 -0.70 4.93 -0.25
N PRO A 198 0.19 4.00 0.13
CA PRO A 198 1.55 3.96 -0.41
C PRO A 198 1.62 3.72 -1.93
N VAL A 199 0.65 3.00 -2.49
CA VAL A 199 0.55 2.76 -3.94
C VAL A 199 0.12 4.05 -4.64
N LEU A 200 -0.88 4.76 -4.12
CA LEU A 200 -1.35 6.04 -4.68
C LEU A 200 -0.25 7.09 -4.75
N LYS A 201 0.65 7.13 -3.77
CA LYS A 201 1.80 8.05 -3.77
C LYS A 201 2.74 7.85 -4.95
N LEU A 202 2.74 6.69 -5.60
CA LEU A 202 3.68 6.30 -6.65
C LEU A 202 3.11 6.32 -8.07
N ILE A 203 1.80 6.54 -8.22
CA ILE A 203 1.13 6.59 -9.53
C ILE A 203 1.01 8.03 -10.05
N GLU A 204 0.69 8.17 -11.33
CA GLU A 204 0.52 9.46 -12.01
C GLU A 204 -0.62 10.30 -11.41
N PRO A 205 -0.50 11.65 -11.41
CA PRO A 205 -1.45 12.59 -10.81
C PRO A 205 -2.92 12.35 -11.17
N GLU A 206 -3.23 12.11 -12.44
CA GLU A 206 -4.61 11.94 -12.89
C GLU A 206 -5.26 10.69 -12.30
N SER A 207 -4.55 9.56 -12.34
CA SER A 207 -5.02 8.29 -11.77
C SER A 207 -5.09 8.36 -10.24
N LYS A 208 -4.09 8.98 -9.60
CA LYS A 208 -4.07 9.29 -8.17
C LYS A 208 -5.33 10.07 -7.76
N LEU A 209 -5.66 11.12 -8.52
CA LEU A 209 -6.83 11.97 -8.27
C LEU A 209 -8.14 11.19 -8.39
N LYS A 210 -8.36 10.50 -9.52
CA LYS A 210 -9.58 9.71 -9.76
C LYS A 210 -9.81 8.67 -8.66
N MET A 211 -8.77 7.94 -8.29
CA MET A 211 -8.85 6.94 -7.23
C MET A 211 -9.11 7.56 -5.85
N THR A 212 -8.44 8.66 -5.53
CA THR A 212 -8.65 9.38 -4.27
C THR A 212 -10.09 9.84 -4.13
N GLN A 213 -10.65 10.49 -5.15
CA GLN A 213 -12.03 10.96 -5.15
C GLN A 213 -13.03 9.81 -4.91
N ALA A 214 -12.76 8.67 -5.53
CA ALA A 214 -13.66 7.54 -5.44
C ALA A 214 -13.60 6.80 -4.08
N LEU A 215 -12.53 7.02 -3.29
CA LEU A 215 -12.37 6.48 -1.94
C LEU A 215 -12.94 7.38 -0.85
N VAL A 216 -13.17 8.68 -1.13
CA VAL A 216 -13.71 9.67 -0.18
C VAL A 216 -14.90 9.16 0.65
N PRO A 217 -15.94 8.55 0.06
CA PRO A 217 -17.12 8.11 0.82
C PRO A 217 -16.80 7.08 1.92
N TYR A 218 -15.69 6.36 1.78
CA TYR A 218 -15.30 5.25 2.64
C TYR A 218 -14.25 5.62 3.68
N ILE A 219 -13.50 6.70 3.46
CA ILE A 219 -12.45 7.15 4.38
C ILE A 219 -12.90 8.29 5.29
N LYS A 220 -14.01 8.98 4.98
CA LYS A 220 -14.46 10.17 5.71
C LYS A 220 -14.75 9.95 7.19
N SER A 221 -15.05 8.71 7.59
CA SER A 221 -15.22 8.30 8.99
C SER A 221 -13.90 8.16 9.75
N SER A 222 -12.75 8.10 9.06
CA SER A 222 -11.41 8.09 9.65
C SER A 222 -10.75 9.44 9.43
N LEU A 223 -10.56 10.19 10.51
CA LEU A 223 -9.97 11.53 10.43
C LEU A 223 -8.51 11.49 9.95
N ASP A 224 -7.75 10.50 10.41
CA ASP A 224 -6.36 10.31 10.02
C ASP A 224 -6.26 10.03 8.51
N LEU A 225 -7.04 9.07 8.00
CA LEU A 225 -7.07 8.77 6.57
C LEU A 225 -7.56 9.95 5.74
N SER A 226 -8.60 10.64 6.19
CA SER A 226 -9.09 11.86 5.53
C SER A 226 -7.98 12.91 5.42
N GLY A 227 -7.19 13.07 6.49
CA GLY A 227 -5.99 13.91 6.50
C GLY A 227 -4.93 13.44 5.50
N GLN A 228 -4.59 12.15 5.46
CA GLN A 228 -3.58 11.64 4.54
C GLN A 228 -4.00 11.74 3.06
N PHE A 229 -5.27 11.50 2.76
CA PHE A 229 -5.81 11.67 1.40
C PHE A 229 -6.00 13.14 1.02
N SER A 230 -6.21 14.03 2.00
CA SER A 230 -6.19 15.49 1.78
C SER A 230 -4.83 15.96 1.23
N ASP A 231 -3.72 15.42 1.75
CA ASP A 231 -2.38 15.73 1.21
C ASP A 231 -2.24 15.30 -0.24
N LEU A 232 -2.73 14.10 -0.60
CA LEU A 232 -2.67 13.62 -1.98
C LEU A 232 -3.46 14.55 -2.92
N LEU A 233 -4.62 15.05 -2.49
CA LEU A 233 -5.42 15.98 -3.28
C LEU A 233 -4.73 17.36 -3.40
N MET A 234 -4.11 17.84 -2.32
CA MET A 234 -3.32 19.07 -2.31
C MET A 234 -2.12 18.99 -3.26
N GLU A 235 -1.38 17.87 -3.27
CA GLU A 235 -0.27 17.63 -4.22
C GLU A 235 -0.71 17.77 -5.69
N ASN A 236 -1.96 17.37 -5.98
CA ASN A 236 -2.55 17.47 -7.32
C ASN A 236 -3.28 18.80 -7.58
N LYS A 237 -3.17 19.78 -6.67
CA LYS A 237 -3.86 21.08 -6.72
C LYS A 237 -5.39 20.98 -6.80
N ASN A 238 -5.97 19.88 -6.32
CA ASN A 238 -7.43 19.73 -6.26
C ASN A 238 -7.99 20.30 -4.95
N PHE A 239 -7.87 21.62 -4.79
CA PHE A 239 -8.25 22.31 -3.55
C PHE A 239 -9.74 22.13 -3.18
N GLU A 240 -10.63 22.11 -4.17
CA GLU A 240 -12.06 21.89 -3.94
C GLU A 240 -12.32 20.48 -3.40
N GLY A 241 -11.67 19.45 -3.97
CA GLY A 241 -11.78 18.09 -3.45
C GLY A 241 -11.24 17.96 -2.03
N VAL A 242 -10.17 18.71 -1.69
CA VAL A 242 -9.64 18.74 -0.32
C VAL A 242 -10.66 19.33 0.64
N LYS A 243 -11.22 20.50 0.27
CA LYS A 243 -12.21 21.20 1.08
C LYS A 243 -13.41 20.29 1.36
N THR A 244 -13.98 19.66 0.33
CA THR A 244 -15.10 18.72 0.48
C THR A 244 -14.75 17.55 1.40
N LEU A 245 -13.58 16.91 1.23
CA LEU A 245 -13.17 15.79 2.08
C LEU A 245 -13.03 16.21 3.55
N LEU A 246 -12.37 17.36 3.81
CA LEU A 246 -12.19 17.86 5.16
C LEU A 246 -13.53 18.25 5.80
N GLU A 247 -14.39 18.99 5.09
CA GLU A 247 -15.73 19.36 5.55
C GLU A 247 -16.61 18.14 5.81
N GLU A 248 -16.57 17.09 4.98
CA GLU A 248 -17.31 15.85 5.25
C GLU A 248 -16.74 15.08 6.44
N SER A 249 -15.43 15.12 6.66
CA SER A 249 -14.77 14.45 7.79
C SER A 249 -15.01 15.14 9.13
N ILE A 250 -15.50 16.39 9.15
CA ILE A 250 -15.74 17.15 10.38
C ILE A 250 -16.78 16.46 11.28
N PHE A 251 -17.75 15.74 10.69
CA PHE A 251 -18.78 15.01 11.42
C PHE A 251 -18.24 13.78 12.16
N SER A 252 -17.03 13.33 11.80
CA SER A 252 -16.30 12.26 12.49
C SER A 252 -15.57 12.76 13.73
N LEU A 253 -15.44 14.09 13.90
CA LEU A 253 -14.91 14.68 15.11
C LEU A 253 -15.86 14.43 16.27
N ASN A 254 -15.37 13.73 17.29
CA ASN A 254 -16.10 13.53 18.54
C ASN A 254 -15.27 14.01 19.72
N THR A 255 -15.91 14.09 20.90
CA THR A 255 -15.33 14.61 22.15
C THR A 255 -14.10 13.85 22.66
N HIS A 256 -13.81 12.66 22.11
CA HIS A 256 -12.67 11.82 22.49
C HIS A 256 -11.52 11.89 21.46
N THR A 257 -11.62 12.74 20.44
CA THR A 257 -10.56 12.90 19.44
C THR A 257 -9.34 13.53 20.10
N GLU A 258 -8.18 12.90 19.95
CA GLU A 258 -6.93 13.40 20.53
C GLU A 258 -6.58 14.80 20.00
N ASN A 259 -6.13 15.69 20.88
CA ASN A 259 -5.77 17.06 20.52
C ASN A 259 -4.74 17.13 19.39
N GLN A 260 -3.81 16.18 19.33
CA GLN A 260 -2.81 16.12 18.25
C GLN A 260 -3.47 15.88 16.88
N VAL A 261 -4.41 14.94 16.82
CA VAL A 261 -5.15 14.58 15.61
C VAL A 261 -6.04 15.76 15.16
N LEU A 262 -6.70 16.41 16.12
CA LEU A 262 -7.53 17.58 15.85
C LEU A 262 -6.71 18.81 15.40
N ALA A 263 -5.57 19.07 16.05
CA ALA A 263 -4.66 20.15 15.66
C ALA A 263 -4.14 19.96 14.23
N GLN A 264 -3.75 18.74 13.88
CA GLN A 264 -3.30 18.40 12.54
C GLN A 264 -4.42 18.60 11.51
N TRP A 265 -5.67 18.24 11.84
CA TRP A 265 -6.83 18.49 10.98
C TRP A 265 -7.05 19.99 10.74
N TYR A 266 -7.09 20.81 11.81
CA TYR A 266 -7.25 22.25 11.68
C TYR A 266 -6.14 22.89 10.84
N TYR A 267 -4.89 22.48 11.04
CA TYR A 267 -3.78 22.93 10.23
C TYR A 267 -3.98 22.62 8.73
N ARG A 268 -4.46 21.41 8.39
CA ARG A 268 -4.75 21.01 7.01
C ARG A 268 -5.84 21.86 6.40
N THR A 269 -6.93 22.09 7.14
CA THR A 269 -8.03 22.97 6.71
C THR A 269 -7.56 24.40 6.51
N GLY A 270 -6.70 24.91 7.40
CA GLY A 270 -6.10 26.24 7.29
C GLY A 270 -5.29 26.42 6.01
N ARG A 271 -4.47 25.42 5.64
CA ARG A 271 -3.70 25.42 4.39
C ARG A 271 -4.57 25.48 3.15
N VAL A 272 -5.70 24.78 3.16
CA VAL A 272 -6.63 24.79 2.02
C VAL A 272 -7.28 26.16 1.87
N TYR A 273 -7.67 26.79 2.98
CA TYR A 273 -8.18 28.16 2.94
C TYR A 273 -7.12 29.17 2.48
N GLU A 274 -5.85 28.99 2.86
CA GLU A 274 -4.74 29.81 2.39
C GLU A 274 -4.57 29.71 0.86
N GLU A 275 -4.46 28.49 0.33
CA GLU A 275 -4.29 28.22 -1.11
C GLU A 275 -5.49 28.69 -1.95
N THR A 276 -6.69 28.75 -1.35
CA THR A 276 -7.91 29.26 -1.99
C THR A 276 -8.15 30.76 -1.75
N GLY A 277 -7.23 31.47 -1.07
CA GLY A 277 -7.27 32.91 -0.81
C GLY A 277 -8.22 33.36 0.31
N SER A 278 -8.77 32.42 1.09
CA SER A 278 -9.64 32.68 2.24
C SER A 278 -8.84 32.90 3.53
N TYR A 279 -7.98 33.92 3.56
CA TYR A 279 -6.98 34.12 4.62
C TYR A 279 -7.57 34.26 6.04
N ASP A 280 -8.72 34.90 6.21
CA ASP A 280 -9.37 35.04 7.52
C ASP A 280 -9.76 33.68 8.12
N MET A 281 -10.24 32.77 7.28
CA MET A 281 -10.60 31.41 7.71
C MET A 281 -9.35 30.56 7.94
N SER A 282 -8.33 30.75 7.09
CA SER A 282 -7.02 30.11 7.26
C SER A 282 -6.41 30.44 8.63
N THR A 283 -6.38 31.73 8.99
CA THR A 283 -5.84 32.22 10.26
C THR A 283 -6.56 31.59 11.45
N LYS A 284 -7.90 31.59 11.45
CA LYS A 284 -8.69 30.96 12.51
C LYS A 284 -8.36 29.47 12.66
N CYS A 285 -8.21 28.76 11.55
CA CYS A 285 -7.82 27.36 11.58
C CYS A 285 -6.42 27.16 12.20
N TYR A 286 -5.44 27.99 11.84
CA TYR A 286 -4.11 27.93 12.44
C TYR A 286 -4.10 28.28 13.92
N GLU A 287 -4.89 29.28 14.36
CA GLU A 287 -5.07 29.62 15.77
C GLU A 287 -5.63 28.44 16.56
N HIS A 288 -6.66 27.77 16.04
CA HIS A 288 -7.22 26.58 16.66
C HIS A 288 -6.20 25.44 16.75
N ALA A 289 -5.43 25.18 15.68
CA ALA A 289 -4.38 24.17 15.69
C ALA A 289 -3.31 24.48 16.75
N PHE A 290 -2.90 25.75 16.86
CA PHE A 290 -1.92 26.19 17.84
C PHE A 290 -2.43 26.08 19.29
N VAL A 291 -3.68 26.44 19.56
CA VAL A 291 -4.26 26.30 20.91
C VAL A 291 -4.30 24.83 21.34
N LEU A 292 -4.63 23.93 20.43
CA LEU A 292 -4.71 22.49 20.71
C LEU A 292 -3.34 21.83 20.88
N LEU A 293 -2.37 22.26 20.08
CA LEU A 293 -0.99 21.76 20.15
C LEU A 293 -0.01 22.92 19.90
N PRO A 294 0.40 23.65 20.96
CA PRO A 294 1.32 24.80 20.82
C PRO A 294 2.70 24.41 20.27
N THR A 295 3.08 23.14 20.41
CA THR A 295 4.32 22.58 19.86
C THR A 295 4.17 22.06 18.44
N HIS A 296 3.02 22.27 17.77
CA HIS A 296 2.81 21.83 16.39
C HIS A 296 3.83 22.55 15.48
N PRO A 297 4.78 21.83 14.83
CA PRO A 297 5.99 22.42 14.25
C PRO A 297 5.76 23.48 13.18
N THR A 298 4.57 23.49 12.58
CA THR A 298 4.22 24.36 11.45
C THR A 298 3.12 25.37 11.76
N ALA A 299 2.28 25.20 12.79
CA ALA A 299 1.14 26.10 12.98
C ALA A 299 1.57 27.51 13.42
N ALA A 300 2.60 27.60 14.26
CA ALA A 300 3.16 28.87 14.72
C ALA A 300 3.90 29.66 13.63
N TYR A 301 4.25 29.03 12.50
CA TYR A 301 4.87 29.72 11.36
C TYR A 301 3.86 30.49 10.50
N HIS A 302 2.58 30.06 10.51
CA HIS A 302 1.52 30.64 9.69
C HIS A 302 0.63 31.65 10.45
N LEU A 303 0.94 31.94 11.71
CA LEU A 303 0.31 32.98 12.55
C LEU A 303 1.25 34.19 12.67
#